data_AF-A0A350QY94-F1
#
_entry.id   AF-A0A350QY94-F1
#
_cell.length_a   1.000
_cell.length_b   1.000
_cell.length_c   1.000
_cell.angle_alpha   90.00
_cell.angle_beta   90.00
_cell.angle_gamma   90.00
#
_symmetry.space_group_name_H-M   'P 1'
#
loop_
_entity.id
_entity.type
_entity.pdbx_description
1 polymer ?
#
loop_
_entity_poly.entity_id
_entity_poly.type
_entity_poly.pdbx_seq_one_letter_code
_entity_poly.pdbx_strand_id
1 'polypeptide(L)' 'YTLGDPVPAVTITGANKGTLAGTSTINADGTLDVAFTGSPTDMNNVSVQVADGLARVGNLANIGSGYDPTEAAPAVT' A
#
# COMPACT_ATOMS: atom_id res chain seq x y z
N TYR A 1 -2.95 -7.57 2.93
CA TYR A 1 -2.49 -7.88 1.56
C TYR A 1 -3.15 -9.17 1.12
N THR A 2 -3.30 -9.38 -0.19
CA THR A 2 -3.56 -10.71 -0.74
C THR A 2 -2.28 -11.31 -1.25
N LEU A 3 -2.11 -12.63 -1.07
CA LEU A 3 -0.99 -13.36 -1.66
C LEU A 3 -1.04 -13.16 -3.18
N GLY A 4 -0.04 -12.47 -3.74
CA GLY A 4 0.00 -12.05 -5.14
C GLY A 4 -0.05 -10.54 -5.39
N ASP A 5 -0.35 -9.72 -4.38
CA ASP A 5 -0.14 -8.26 -4.49
C ASP A 5 1.35 -7.98 -4.71
N PRO A 6 1.72 -7.01 -5.58
CA PRO A 6 3.11 -6.66 -5.76
C PRO A 6 3.69 -6.12 -4.45
N VAL A 7 4.90 -6.55 -4.12
CA VAL A 7 5.66 -6.04 -2.99
C VAL A 7 5.95 -4.54 -3.20
N PRO A 8 5.71 -3.67 -2.20
CA PRO A 8 5.98 -2.23 -2.34
C PRO A 8 7.43 -1.95 -2.72
N ALA A 9 7.62 -1.20 -3.80
CA ALA A 9 8.95 -0.81 -4.22
C ALA A 9 9.57 0.17 -3.20
N VAL A 10 10.85 -0.01 -2.88
CA VAL A 10 11.61 0.93 -2.07
C VAL A 10 12.53 1.72 -3.00
N THR A 11 12.32 3.03 -3.07
CA THR A 11 13.16 3.95 -3.85
C THR A 11 14.00 4.77 -2.92
N ILE A 12 15.31 4.75 -3.12
CA ILE A 12 16.26 5.55 -2.35
C ILE A 12 16.94 6.51 -3.31
N THR A 13 16.90 7.81 -2.98
CA THR A 13 17.45 8.89 -3.81
C THR A 13 18.35 9.82 -3.00
N GLY A 14 19.25 10.51 -3.69
CA GLY A 14 20.31 11.34 -3.11
C GLY A 14 21.62 11.07 -3.82
N ALA A 15 22.40 12.12 -4.12
CA ALA A 15 23.68 11.98 -4.83
C ALA A 15 24.67 11.11 -4.04
N ASN A 16 24.55 11.13 -2.71
CA ASN A 16 25.36 10.40 -1.75
C ASN A 16 24.82 8.99 -1.41
N LYS A 17 23.76 8.51 -2.09
CA LYS A 17 23.20 7.16 -1.85
C LYS A 17 24.26 6.07 -2.01
N GLY A 18 25.22 6.24 -2.91
CA GLY A 18 26.17 5.19 -3.26
C GLY A 18 25.46 3.92 -3.70
N THR A 19 25.80 2.81 -3.07
CA THR A 19 25.20 1.50 -3.34
C THR A 19 24.02 1.16 -2.44
N LEU A 20 23.59 2.10 -1.58
CA LEU A 20 22.46 1.86 -0.67
C LEU A 20 21.20 1.49 -1.47
N ALA A 21 20.64 0.34 -1.13
CA ALA A 21 19.43 -0.21 -1.72
C ALA A 21 18.50 -0.73 -0.61
N GLY A 22 17.22 -0.82 -0.91
CA GLY A 22 16.20 -1.32 0.00
C GLY A 22 15.27 -2.32 -0.70
N THR A 23 14.87 -3.35 0.03
CA THR A 23 13.78 -4.27 -0.36
C THR A 23 12.76 -4.33 0.75
N SER A 24 11.49 -4.51 0.42
CA SER A 24 10.42 -4.62 1.42
C SER A 24 9.75 -5.98 1.42
N THR A 25 9.07 -6.30 2.52
CA THR A 25 8.18 -7.46 2.65
C THR A 25 6.96 -7.06 3.49
N ILE A 26 5.75 -7.43 3.05
CA ILE A 26 4.54 -7.22 3.84
C ILE A 26 4.26 -8.45 4.70
N ASN A 27 4.03 -8.25 5.99
CA ASN A 27 3.72 -9.30 6.96
C ASN A 27 2.21 -9.56 7.08
N ALA A 28 1.85 -10.75 7.60
CA ALA A 28 0.46 -11.19 7.83
C ALA A 28 -0.37 -10.19 8.66
N ASP A 29 0.26 -9.49 9.60
CA ASP A 29 -0.36 -8.50 10.49
C ASP A 29 -0.51 -7.10 9.86
N GLY A 30 -0.09 -6.93 8.60
CA GLY A 30 -0.15 -5.67 7.88
C GLY A 30 1.06 -4.75 8.12
N THR A 31 2.06 -5.17 8.88
CA THR A 31 3.33 -4.43 8.98
C THR A 31 4.19 -4.60 7.73
N LEU A 32 5.14 -3.68 7.54
CA LEU A 32 6.11 -3.71 6.44
C LEU A 32 7.53 -3.75 7.00
N ASP A 33 8.27 -4.79 6.65
CA ASP A 33 9.71 -4.86 6.90
C ASP A 33 10.47 -4.27 5.73
N VAL A 34 11.48 -3.44 6.01
CA VAL A 34 12.39 -2.89 5.00
C VAL A 34 13.82 -3.28 5.34
N ALA A 35 14.45 -4.06 4.47
CA ALA A 35 15.84 -4.47 4.59
C ALA A 35 16.72 -3.57 3.73
N PHE A 36 17.76 -2.97 4.34
CA PHE A 36 18.74 -2.14 3.65
C PHE A 36 20.03 -2.92 3.39
N THR A 37 20.66 -2.67 2.24
CA THR A 37 21.95 -3.24 1.85
C THR A 37 22.82 -2.19 1.17
N GLY A 38 24.12 -2.46 1.02
CA GLY A 38 25.07 -1.52 0.43
C GLY A 38 25.48 -0.41 1.40
N SER A 39 26.03 0.68 0.86
CA SER A 39 26.56 1.76 1.70
C SER A 39 26.39 3.14 1.01
N PRO A 40 25.94 4.15 1.77
CA PRO A 40 26.08 5.55 1.39
C PRO A 40 27.55 5.95 1.22
N THR A 41 27.80 7.01 0.46
CA THR A 41 29.16 7.54 0.26
C THR A 41 29.58 8.52 1.34
N ASP A 42 28.63 9.03 2.14
CA ASP A 42 28.88 9.94 3.25
C ASP A 42 27.79 9.80 4.34
N MET A 43 27.80 10.68 5.35
CA MET A 43 26.83 10.69 6.45
C MET A 43 25.68 11.71 6.24
N ASN A 44 25.59 12.35 5.07
CA ASN A 44 24.49 13.26 4.78
C ASN A 44 23.20 12.47 4.52
N ASN A 45 22.07 13.16 4.62
CA ASN A 45 20.77 12.54 4.47
C ASN A 45 20.53 12.04 3.03
N VAL A 46 19.84 10.91 2.91
CA VAL A 46 19.21 10.43 1.67
C VAL A 46 17.69 10.47 1.84
N SER A 47 16.95 10.40 0.75
CA SER A 47 15.51 10.22 0.78
C SER A 47 15.16 8.75 0.55
N VAL A 48 14.29 8.21 1.38
CA VAL A 48 13.73 6.86 1.24
C VAL A 48 12.23 7.00 1.05
N GLN A 49 11.73 6.44 -0.03
CA GLN A 49 10.31 6.37 -0.35
C GLN A 49 9.91 4.91 -0.51
N VAL A 50 8.83 4.52 0.17
CA VAL A 50 8.14 3.25 -0.08
C VAL A 50 6.92 3.57 -0.94
N ALA A 51 6.71 2.80 -2.01
CA ALA A 51 5.53 2.95 -2.85
C ALA A 51 4.25 2.66 -2.06
N ASP A 52 3.18 3.38 -2.39
CA ASP A 52 1.89 3.19 -1.74
C ASP A 52 1.37 1.76 -1.93
N GLY A 53 0.72 1.24 -0.89
CA GLY A 53 -0.01 -0.01 -0.99
C GLY A 53 -1.26 0.12 -1.85
N LEU A 54 -1.71 -1.00 -2.42
CA LEU A 54 -2.97 -1.03 -3.17
C LEU A 54 -4.14 -1.04 -2.18
N ALA A 55 -4.92 0.05 -2.13
CA ALA A 55 -6.19 0.05 -1.40
C ALA A 55 -7.18 -0.87 -2.11
N ARG A 56 -7.57 -1.98 -1.47
CA ARG A 56 -8.58 -2.89 -2.01
C ARG A 56 -9.89 -2.71 -1.24
N VAL A 57 -10.95 -2.38 -1.98
CA VAL A 57 -12.31 -2.63 -1.54
C VAL A 57 -12.68 -4.05 -1.97
N GLY A 58 -13.44 -4.77 -1.16
CA GLY A 58 -13.92 -6.11 -1.51
C GLY A 58 -14.77 -6.11 -2.79
N ASN A 59 -15.05 -7.28 -3.35
CA ASN A 59 -16.00 -7.38 -4.46
C ASN A 59 -17.36 -6.80 -4.03
N LEU A 60 -17.80 -5.73 -4.69
CA LEU A 60 -19.08 -5.04 -4.42
C LEU A 60 -20.22 -5.52 -5.35
N ALA A 61 -20.00 -6.58 -6.13
CA ALA A 61 -21.06 -7.14 -6.95
C ALA A 61 -22.29 -7.47 -6.11
N ASN A 62 -23.48 -7.17 -6.63
CA ASN A 62 -24.79 -7.40 -6.02
C ASN A 62 -25.11 -6.60 -4.75
N ILE A 63 -24.26 -5.65 -4.34
CA ILE A 63 -24.64 -4.71 -3.28
C ILE A 63 -25.83 -3.87 -3.79
N GLY A 64 -26.97 -3.98 -3.10
CA GLY A 64 -28.19 -3.26 -3.44
C GLY A 64 -28.98 -3.80 -4.64
N SER A 65 -28.61 -4.94 -5.23
CA SER A 65 -29.30 -5.47 -6.43
C SER A 65 -30.75 -5.91 -6.16
N GLY A 66 -31.13 -6.09 -4.90
CA GLY A 66 -32.49 -6.40 -4.48
C GLY A 66 -33.34 -5.17 -4.11
N TYR A 67 -32.81 -3.96 -4.28
CA TYR A 67 -33.56 -2.73 -4.00
C TYR A 67 -34.68 -2.55 -5.03
N ASP A 68 -35.91 -2.38 -4.55
CA ASP A 68 -37.05 -1.98 -5.37
C ASP A 68 -37.09 -0.44 -5.47
N PRO A 69 -36.81 0.15 -6.64
CA PRO A 69 -36.87 1.61 -6.79
C PRO A 69 -38.30 2.17 -6.73
N THR A 70 -39.32 1.30 -6.69
CA THR A 70 -40.73 1.67 -6.60
C THR A 70 -41.30 1.58 -5.19
N GLU A 71 -40.51 1.15 -4.20
CA GLU A 71 -40.93 1.09 -2.81
C GLU A 71 -41.27 2.50 -2.27
N ALA A 72 -42.41 2.62 -1.58
CA ALA A 72 -42.82 3.88 -0.96
C ALA A 72 -41.89 4.24 0.21
N ALA A 73 -41.49 5.51 0.30
CA ALA A 73 -40.70 6.00 1.42
C ALA A 73 -41.45 5.81 2.76
N PRO A 74 -40.75 5.47 3.87
CA PRO A 74 -41.38 5.35 5.18
C PRO A 74 -42.09 6.63 5.59
N ALA A 75 -43.35 6.52 6.04
CA ALA A 75 -44.09 7.63 6.62
C ALA A 75 -43.81 7.70 8.13
N VAL A 76 -43.53 8.90 8.65
CA VAL A 76 -43.47 9.15 10.10
C VAL A 76 -44.83 9.71 10.53
N THR A 77 -45.47 9.06 11.50
CA THR A 77 -46.72 9.48 12.14
C THR A 77 -46.57 9.49 13.66
#